data_AF-A0A258GP54-F1
#
_entry.id   AF-A0A258GP54-F1
#
_cell.length_a   1.000
_cell.length_b   1.000
_cell.length_c   1.000
_cell.angle_alpha   90.00
_cell.angle_beta   90.00
_cell.angle_gamma   90.00
#
_symmetry.space_group_name_H-M   'P 1'
#
loop_
_entity.id
_entity.type
_entity.pdbx_description
1 polymer ?
#
loop_
_entity_poly.entity_id
_entity_poly.type
_entity_poly.pdbx_seq_one_letter_code
_entity_poly.pdbx_strand_id
1 'polypeptide(L)' 'MNTVNITGRVAKDPEARGAVTTLIVATDRVKLKDGKTYVDEATGYTAKETEFHKVTCFNGLGKSAASR' A
#
# COMPACT_ATOMS: atom_id res chain seq x y z
N MET A 1 -15.50 1.74 -17.31
CA MET A 1 -14.71 0.66 -16.68
C MET A 1 -14.07 1.24 -15.43
N ASN A 2 -14.14 0.55 -14.29
CA ASN A 2 -13.51 0.99 -13.04
C ASN A 2 -12.67 -0.17 -12.50
N THR A 3 -11.37 -0.12 -12.74
CA THR A 3 -10.41 -1.18 -12.40
C THR A 3 -9.15 -0.53 -11.85
N VAL A 4 -8.67 -1.02 -10.71
CA VAL A 4 -7.44 -0.56 -10.07
C VAL A 4 -6.51 -1.76 -9.93
N ASN A 5 -5.31 -1.66 -10.50
CA ASN A 5 -4.24 -2.63 -10.31
C ASN A 5 -3.22 -2.03 -9.34
N ILE A 6 -2.96 -2.70 -8.23
CA ILE A 6 -2.07 -2.22 -7.17
C ILE A 6 -1.05 -3.30 -6.79
N THR A 7 0.18 -2.88 -6.55
CA THR A 7 1.23 -3.74 -6.00
C THR A 7 2.00 -2.92 -4.98
N GLY A 8 2.10 -3.46 -3.77
CA GLY A 8 2.67 -2.75 -2.64
C GLY A 8 2.84 -3.69 -1.44
N ARG A 9 3.25 -3.11 -0.32
CA ARG A 9 3.42 -3.84 0.95
C ARG A 9 2.18 -3.68 1.81
N VAL A 10 1.78 -4.74 2.52
CA VAL A 10 0.75 -4.62 3.56
C VAL A 10 1.38 -3.89 4.75
N ALA A 11 0.84 -2.73 5.10
CA ALA A 11 1.48 -1.79 6.01
C ALA A 11 1.24 -2.09 7.49
N LYS A 12 0.24 -2.92 7.80
CA LYS A 12 -0.12 -3.35 9.16
C LYS A 12 -0.95 -4.63 9.08
N ASP A 13 -1.13 -5.29 10.22
CA ASP A 13 -1.93 -6.51 10.32
C ASP A 13 -3.35 -6.33 9.73
N PRO A 14 -3.90 -7.33 9.02
CA PRO A 14 -5.24 -7.28 8.46
C PRO A 14 -6.32 -7.04 9.52
N GLU A 15 -7.28 -6.15 9.22
CA GLU A 15 -8.41 -5.90 10.11
C GLU A 15 -9.63 -6.73 9.67
N ALA A 16 -9.87 -7.87 10.33
CA ALA A 16 -11.01 -8.74 10.05
C ALA A 16 -12.26 -8.32 10.84
N ARG A 17 -13.41 -8.27 10.16
CA ARG A 17 -14.75 -8.06 10.73
C ARG A 17 -15.73 -9.02 10.04
N GLY A 18 -15.98 -10.17 10.68
CA GLY A 18 -16.79 -11.23 10.09
C GLY A 18 -16.15 -11.81 8.83
N ALA A 19 -16.86 -11.80 7.70
CA ALA A 19 -16.35 -12.27 6.40
C ALA A 19 -15.65 -11.18 5.57
N VAL A 20 -15.43 -9.99 6.15
CA VAL A 20 -14.80 -8.84 5.50
C VAL A 20 -13.46 -8.57 6.15
N THR A 21 -12.43 -8.34 5.32
CA THR A 21 -11.09 -8.01 5.80
C THR A 21 -10.61 -6.73 5.14
N THR A 22 -10.08 -5.80 5.93
CA THR A 22 -9.46 -4.58 5.41
C THR A 22 -7.95 -4.71 5.43
N LEU A 23 -7.31 -4.50 4.29
CA LEU A 23 -5.87 -4.32 4.16
C LEU A 23 -5.55 -2.85 3.98
N ILE A 24 -4.45 -2.40 4.58
CA ILE A 24 -3.83 -1.13 4.21
C ILE A 24 -2.59 -1.46 3.38
N VAL A 25 -2.63 -1.12 2.10
CA VAL A 25 -1.53 -1.36 1.16
C VAL A 25 -0.76 -0.06 0.95
N ALA A 26 0.54 -0.08 1.22
CA ALA A 26 1.43 1.05 0.96
C ALA A 26 2.13 0.90 -0.39
N THR A 27 2.06 1.94 -1.21
CA THR A 27 2.78 2.06 -2.48
C THR A 27 3.72 3.24 -2.43
N ASP A 28 4.98 3.05 -2.85
CA ASP A 28 5.98 4.11 -2.87
C ASP A 28 6.14 4.65 -4.31
N ARG A 29 6.21 5.98 -4.45
CA ARG A 29 6.60 6.67 -5.68
C ARG A 29 7.85 7.50 -5.41
N VAL A 30 8.87 7.37 -6.26
CA VAL A 30 10.09 8.18 -6.13
C VAL A 30 9.78 9.65 -6.41
N LYS A 31 10.32 10.55 -5.59
CA LYS A 31 10.25 11.99 -5.82
C LYS A 31 11.35 12.41 -6.78
N LEU A 32 11.03 13.38 -7.63
CA LEU A 32 11.97 13.92 -8.61
C LEU A 32 12.25 15.39 -8.29
N LYS A 33 13.52 15.77 -8.40
CA LYS A 33 13.99 17.15 -8.41
C LYS A 33 14.79 17.34 -9.69
N ASP A 34 14.40 18.30 -10.52
CA ASP A 34 15.00 18.54 -11.84
C ASP A 34 15.06 17.27 -12.72
N GLY A 35 13.99 16.48 -12.68
CA GLY A 35 13.85 15.24 -13.47
C GLY A 35 14.68 14.05 -12.96
N LYS A 36 15.40 14.18 -11.84
CA LYS A 36 16.22 13.11 -11.26
C LYS A 36 15.77 12.75 -9.84
N THR A 37 15.97 11.49 -9.47
CA THR A 37 15.82 11.05 -8.08
C THR A 37 16.89 11.71 -7.22
N TYR A 38 16.57 12.00 -5.96
CA TYR A 38 17.49 12.59 -5.01
C TYR A 38 17.40 11.88 -3.66
N VAL A 39 18.43 12.05 -2.82
CA VAL A 39 18.44 11.55 -1.44
C VAL A 39 17.79 12.62 -0.55
N ASP A 40 16.84 12.20 0.26
CA ASP A 40 16.27 13.02 1.32
C ASP A 40 17.31 13.20 2.42
N GLU A 41 17.73 14.44 2.67
CA GLU A 41 18.79 14.76 3.65
C GLU A 41 18.42 14.38 5.09
N ALA A 42 17.14 14.39 5.45
CA ALA A 42 16.69 14.05 6.80
C ALA A 42 16.72 12.53 7.05
N THR A 43 16.48 11.73 6.01
CA THR A 43 16.39 10.26 6.15
C THR A 43 17.63 9.51 5.63
N GLY A 44 18.42 10.12 4.76
CA GLY A 44 19.56 9.49 4.08
C GLY A 44 19.17 8.48 2.98
N TYR A 45 17.88 8.33 2.66
CA TYR A 45 17.38 7.43 1.62
C TYR A 45 16.84 8.20 0.41
N THR A 46 16.62 7.50 -0.71
CA THR A 46 15.94 8.09 -1.88
C THR A 46 14.60 8.67 -1.47
N ALA A 47 14.39 9.95 -1.77
CA ALA A 47 13.15 10.64 -1.47
C ALA A 47 11.98 9.98 -2.17
N LYS A 48 10.94 9.66 -1.40
CA LYS A 48 9.74 8.99 -1.88
C LYS A 48 8.49 9.57 -1.24
N GLU A 49 7.37 9.39 -1.92
CA GLU A 49 6.02 9.61 -1.40
C GLU A 49 5.35 8.25 -1.25
N THR A 50 4.68 8.03 -0.12
CA THR A 50 3.97 6.78 0.15
C THR A 50 2.48 7.07 0.17
N GLU A 51 1.73 6.38 -0.67
CA GLU A 51 0.26 6.37 -0.63
C GLU A 51 -0.22 5.13 0.14
N PHE A 52 -1.25 5.30 0.96
CA PHE A 52 -1.87 4.22 1.73
C PHE A 52 -3.28 3.96 1.23
N HIS A 53 -3.49 2.78 0.68
CA HIS A 53 -4.74 2.36 0.06
C HIS A 53 -5.50 1.48 1.01
N LYS A 54 -6.75 1.85 1.32
CA LYS A 54 -7.66 0.99 2.07
C LYS A 54 -8.34 0.02 1.11
N VAL A 55 -7.97 -1.25 1.19
CA VAL A 55 -8.50 -2.33 0.34
C VAL A 55 -9.45 -3.20 1.15
N THR A 56 -10.73 -3.20 0.79
CA THR A 56 -11.74 -4.05 1.43
C THR A 56 -11.92 -5.35 0.64
N CYS A 57 -11.58 -6.47 1.27
CA CYS A 57 -11.69 -7.81 0.72
C CYS A 57 -12.95 -8.51 1.25
N PHE A 58 -13.71 -9.13 0.36
CA PHE A 58 -14.96 -9.83 0.69
C PHE A 58 -14.87 -11.33 0.37
N ASN A 59 -15.80 -12.12 0.92
CA ASN A 59 -15.99 -13.55 0.61
C ASN A 59 -14.70 -14.37 0.82
N GLY A 60 -14.40 -15.29 -0.11
CA GLY A 60 -13.19 -16.12 -0.05
C GLY A 60 -11.91 -15.30 0.02
N LEU A 61 -11.85 -14.16 -0.67
CA LEU A 61 -10.70 -13.27 -0.61
C LEU A 61 -10.53 -12.63 0.76
N GLY A 62 -11.63 -12.27 1.43
CA GLY A 62 -11.62 -11.77 2.81
C GLY A 62 -10.99 -12.78 3.78
N LYS A 63 -11.37 -14.06 3.67
CA LYS A 63 -10.80 -15.14 4.47
C LYS A 63 -9.30 -15.32 4.22
N SER A 64 -8.88 -15.35 2.96
CA SER A 64 -7.46 -15.48 2.60
C SER A 64 -6.63 -14.25 2.98
N ALA A 65 -7.21 -13.06 2.94
CA ALA A 65 -6.55 -11.81 3.33
C ALA A 65 -6.32 -11.72 4.85
N ALA A 66 -7.15 -12.39 5.66
CA ALA A 66 -7.06 -12.35 7.11
C ALA A 66 -5.81 -13.04 7.69
N SER A 67 -5.19 -13.95 6.92
CA SER A 67 -4.02 -14.74 7.35
C SER A 67 -2.74 -14.38 6.59
N ARG A 68 -2.68 -13.20 5.99
CA ARG A 68 -1.54 -12.74 5.20
C ARG A 68 -0.38 -12.29 6.07
#